data_AF-A0A2W6C6F9-F1
#
_entry.id   AF-A0A2W6C6F9-F1
#
_cell.length_a   1.000
_cell.length_b   1.000
_cell.length_c   1.000
_cell.angle_alpha   90.00
_cell.angle_beta   90.00
_cell.angle_gamma   90.00
#
_symmetry.space_group_name_H-M   'P 1'
#
loop_
_entity.id
_entity.type
_entity.pdbx_description
1 polymer ?
#
loop_
_entity_poly.entity_id
_entity_poly.type
_entity_poly.pdbx_seq_one_letter_code
_entity_poly.pdbx_strand_id
1 'polypeptide(L)'
;MTNPLLGGVLGAVLLVCFGLLLGATWATQALRPKLRRQAEERRRLNEEWSAVRTARRQRGHCPRCASPLSEQDWYFVPTLVEYPPDED
;
A
#
# COMPACT_ATOMS: atom_id res chain seq x y z
N MET A 1 -12.84 42.23 -36.35
CA MET A 1 -12.85 40.96 -37.10
C MET A 1 -12.25 39.88 -36.20
N THR A 2 -13.08 39.08 -35.54
CA THR A 2 -12.62 37.96 -34.72
C THR A 2 -12.17 36.84 -35.66
N ASN A 3 -10.91 36.40 -35.51
CA ASN A 3 -10.36 35.34 -36.35
C ASN A 3 -11.07 34.01 -36.00
N PRO A 4 -11.82 33.39 -36.92
CA PRO A 4 -12.62 32.19 -36.64
C PRO A 4 -11.76 31.00 -36.19
N LEU A 5 -10.50 30.96 -36.62
CA LEU A 5 -9.51 29.97 -36.21
C LEU A 5 -9.17 30.06 -34.71
N LEU A 6 -9.12 31.28 -34.15
CA LEU A 6 -8.81 31.48 -32.73
C LEU A 6 -9.94 30.95 -31.84
N GLY A 7 -11.21 31.14 -32.25
CA GLY A 7 -12.38 30.63 -31.54
C GLY A 7 -12.46 29.09 -31.56
N GLY A 8 -12.14 28.47 -32.71
CA GLY A 8 -12.11 27.01 -32.84
C GLY A 8 -11.04 26.36 -31.95
N VAL A 9 -9.83 26.92 -31.93
CA VAL A 9 -8.73 26.43 -31.07
C VAL A 9 -9.10 26.57 -29.59
N LEU A 10 -9.66 27.71 -29.19
CA LEU A 10 -10.06 27.92 -27.79
C LEU A 10 -11.16 26.95 -27.37
N GLY A 11 -12.14 26.70 -28.24
CA GLY A 11 -13.20 25.71 -28.00
C GLY A 11 -12.66 24.29 -27.85
N ALA A 12 -11.71 23.88 -28.70
CA ALA A 12 -11.08 22.56 -28.59
C ALA A 12 -10.31 22.41 -27.26
N VAL A 13 -9.56 23.43 -26.85
CA VAL A 13 -8.85 23.43 -25.57
C VAL A 13 -9.81 23.29 -24.40
N LEU A 14 -10.91 24.07 -24.40
CA LEU A 14 -11.92 24.00 -23.35
C LEU A 14 -12.58 22.62 -23.26
N LEU A 15 -12.89 22.00 -24.40
CA LEU A 15 -13.47 20.65 -24.43
C LEU A 15 -12.52 19.60 -23.87
N VAL A 16 -11.23 19.68 -24.21
CA VAL A 16 -10.20 18.78 -23.66
C VAL A 16 -10.10 18.97 -22.15
N CYS A 17 -10.01 20.23 -21.67
CA CYS A 17 -9.96 20.53 -20.24
C CYS A 17 -11.20 19.99 -19.50
N PHE A 18 -12.38 20.16 -20.08
CA PHE A 18 -13.63 19.69 -19.49
C PHE A 18 -13.69 18.16 -19.43
N GLY A 19 -13.30 17.48 -20.50
CA GLY A 19 -13.20 16.02 -20.54
C GLY A 19 -12.22 15.48 -19.48
N LEU A 20 -11.06 16.12 -19.33
CA LEU A 20 -10.07 15.74 -18.31
C LEU A 20 -10.62 15.94 -16.89
N LEU A 21 -11.27 17.07 -16.62
CA LEU A 21 -11.88 17.36 -15.31
C LEU A 21 -12.98 16.35 -14.97
N LEU A 22 -13.85 16.02 -15.93
CA LEU A 22 -14.89 15.01 -15.75
C LEU A 22 -14.29 13.62 -15.54
N GLY A 23 -13.31 13.23 -16.33
CA GLY A 23 -12.63 11.94 -16.19
C GLY A 23 -11.94 11.80 -14.83
N ALA A 24 -11.22 12.84 -14.39
CA ALA A 24 -10.53 12.84 -13.10
C ALA A 24 -11.51 12.80 -11.91
N THR A 25 -12.62 13.55 -11.98
CA THR A 25 -13.64 13.53 -10.92
C THR A 25 -14.34 12.17 -10.83
N TRP A 26 -14.69 11.56 -11.96
CA TRP A 26 -15.24 10.19 -11.97
C TRP A 26 -14.25 9.15 -11.44
N ALA A 27 -13.00 9.18 -11.91
CA ALA A 27 -11.97 8.24 -11.48
C ALA A 27 -11.73 8.35 -9.96
N THR A 28 -11.64 9.57 -9.44
CA THR A 28 -11.45 9.79 -8.00
C THR A 28 -12.66 9.31 -7.19
N GLN A 29 -13.89 9.58 -7.63
CA GLN A 29 -15.09 9.09 -6.95
C GLN A 29 -15.18 7.56 -6.93
N ALA A 30 -14.85 6.91 -8.06
CA ALA A 30 -14.87 5.45 -8.18
C ALA A 30 -13.78 4.77 -7.34
N LEU A 31 -12.58 5.36 -7.28
CA LEU A 31 -11.43 4.77 -6.58
C LEU A 31 -11.42 5.07 -5.08
N ARG A 32 -11.96 6.21 -4.64
CA ARG A 32 -12.00 6.63 -3.22
C ARG A 32 -12.53 5.55 -2.26
N PRO A 33 -13.64 4.84 -2.52
CA PRO A 33 -14.12 3.80 -1.60
C PRO A 33 -13.14 2.62 -1.51
N LYS A 34 -12.54 2.20 -2.64
CA LYS A 34 -11.57 1.09 -2.65
C LYS A 34 -10.30 1.48 -1.90
N LEU A 35 -9.79 2.69 -2.11
CA LEU A 35 -8.62 3.20 -1.40
C LEU A 35 -8.87 3.33 0.11
N ARG A 36 -10.06 3.75 0.52
CA ARG A 36 -10.45 3.78 1.95
C ARG A 36 -10.43 2.39 2.55
N ARG A 37 -11.07 1.41 1.92
CA ARG A 37 -11.05 0.01 2.38
C ARG A 37 -9.63 -0.54 2.47
N GLN A 38 -8.79 -0.27 1.47
CA GLN A 38 -7.39 -0.70 1.50
C GLN A 38 -6.59 -0.04 2.62
N ALA A 39 -6.84 1.24 2.89
CA ALA A 39 -6.19 1.94 4.00
C ALA A 39 -6.64 1.40 5.36
N GLU A 40 -7.92 1.09 5.52
CA GLU A 40 -8.48 0.44 6.72
C GLU A 40 -7.90 -0.96 6.91
N GLU A 41 -7.86 -1.78 5.86
CA GLU A 41 -7.26 -3.12 5.92
C GLU A 41 -5.78 -3.05 6.31
N ARG A 42 -5.03 -2.11 5.72
CA ARG A 42 -3.63 -1.87 6.10
C ARG A 42 -3.49 -1.43 7.56
N ARG A 43 -4.41 -0.60 8.08
CA ARG A 43 -4.39 -0.21 9.49
C ARG A 43 -4.64 -1.42 10.39
N ARG A 44 -5.66 -2.21 10.08
CA ARG A 44 -5.99 -3.43 10.82
C ARG A 44 -4.81 -4.41 10.86
N LEU A 45 -4.23 -4.72 9.69
CA LEU A 45 -3.04 -5.58 9.63
C LEU A 45 -1.86 -4.97 10.40
N ASN A 46 -1.64 -3.66 10.28
CA ASN A 46 -0.54 -3.00 10.98
C ASN A 46 -0.70 -3.05 12.51
N GLU A 47 -1.94 -2.99 13.01
CA GLU A 47 -2.28 -3.19 14.43
C GLU A 47 -2.03 -4.64 14.85
N GLU A 48 -2.49 -5.64 14.10
CA GLU A 48 -2.23 -7.06 14.37
C GLU A 48 -0.72 -7.35 14.42
N TRP A 49 0.05 -6.82 13.47
CA TRP A 49 1.50 -6.97 13.42
C TRP A 49 2.25 -6.07 14.42
N SER A 50 1.59 -5.14 15.10
CA SER A 50 2.23 -4.29 16.11
C SER A 50 2.63 -5.09 17.35
N ALA A 51 1.81 -6.06 17.76
CA ALA A 51 2.12 -6.97 18.87
C ALA A 51 3.35 -7.83 18.56
N VAL A 52 3.45 -8.35 17.33
CA VAL A 52 4.62 -9.10 16.88
C VAL A 52 5.86 -8.20 16.89
N ARG A 53 5.78 -6.98 16.37
CA ARG A 53 6.91 -6.03 16.35
C ARG A 53 7.35 -5.57 17.74
N THR A 54 6.42 -5.42 18.69
CA THR A 54 6.74 -5.04 20.07
C THR A 54 7.37 -6.19 20.84
N ALA A 55 6.79 -7.39 20.78
CA ALA A 55 7.39 -8.61 21.33
C ALA A 55 8.77 -8.87 20.72
N ARG A 56 8.89 -8.57 19.42
CA ARG A 56 10.15 -8.52 18.74
C ARG A 56 11.12 -7.51 19.40
N ARG A 57 10.82 -6.21 19.41
CA ARG A 57 11.72 -5.19 20.03
C ARG A 57 12.15 -5.54 21.45
N GLN A 58 11.27 -6.14 22.25
CA GLN A 58 11.61 -6.62 23.59
C GLN A 58 12.68 -7.73 23.59
N ARG A 59 12.66 -8.60 22.59
CA ARG A 59 13.69 -9.62 22.31
C ARG A 59 14.90 -9.08 21.56
N GLY A 60 15.06 -7.77 21.41
CA GLY A 60 16.19 -7.16 20.71
C GLY A 60 17.57 -7.45 21.31
N HIS A 61 17.62 -8.18 22.43
CA HIS A 61 18.85 -8.67 23.04
C HIS A 61 18.79 -10.17 23.30
N CYS A 62 19.91 -10.86 23.09
CA CYS A 62 20.01 -12.28 23.35
C CYS A 62 19.81 -12.54 24.86
N PRO A 63 18.90 -13.43 25.29
CA PRO A 63 18.65 -13.68 26.71
C PRO A 63 19.85 -14.31 27.44
N ARG A 64 20.84 -14.82 26.70
CA ARG A 64 22.02 -15.50 27.26
C ARG A 64 23.23 -14.59 27.46
N CYS A 65 23.42 -13.60 26.58
CA CYS A 65 24.61 -12.74 26.59
C CYS A 65 24.30 -11.24 26.50
N ALA A 66 23.02 -10.86 26.44
CA ALA A 66 22.55 -9.48 26.30
C ALA A 66 23.09 -8.72 25.08
N SER A 67 23.72 -9.41 24.12
CA SER A 67 24.14 -8.78 22.86
C SER A 67 22.92 -8.35 22.04
N PRO A 68 22.96 -7.19 21.37
CA PRO A 68 21.87 -6.77 20.49
C PRO A 68 21.76 -7.74 19.32
N LEU A 69 20.55 -8.28 19.09
CA LEU A 69 20.26 -9.12 17.93
C LEU A 69 20.05 -8.23 16.71
N SER A 70 20.83 -8.44 15.65
CA SER A 70 20.65 -7.72 14.38
C SER A 70 19.34 -8.16 13.74
N GLU A 71 18.62 -7.30 13.02
CA GLU A 71 17.30 -7.62 12.42
C GLU A 71 17.32 -8.88 11.51
N GLN A 72 18.49 -9.28 11.01
CA GLN A 72 18.72 -10.51 10.23
C GLN A 72 18.61 -11.79 11.09
N ASP A 73 18.99 -11.74 12.36
CA ASP A 73 18.96 -12.89 13.28
C ASP A 73 17.53 -13.31 13.68
N TRP A 74 16.54 -12.48 13.34
CA TRP A 74 15.15 -12.61 13.75
C TRP A 74 14.35 -13.50 12.80
N TYR A 75 14.91 -13.73 11.61
CA TYR A 75 14.36 -14.59 10.57
C TYR A 75 14.89 -16.02 10.64
N PHE A 76 15.87 -16.31 11.52
CA PHE A 76 16.30 -17.67 11.81
C PHE A 76 15.27 -18.38 12.71
N VAL A 77 14.15 -18.77 12.12
CA VAL A 77 13.34 -19.87 12.62
C VAL A 77 13.98 -21.15 12.07
N PRO A 78 14.36 -22.14 12.89
CA PRO A 78 14.63 -23.47 12.38
C PRO A 78 13.36 -23.94 11.70
N THR A 79 13.32 -23.92 10.37
CA THR A 79 12.25 -24.50 9.56
C THR A 79 12.30 -26.02 9.72
N LEU A 80 11.77 -26.50 10.83
CA LEU A 80 11.25 -27.85 10.98
C LEU A 80 9.72 -27.75 10.86
N VAL A 81 9.27 -27.30 9.69
CA VAL A 81 7.91 -27.60 9.25
C VAL A 81 8.04 -28.98 8.61
N GLU A 82 7.76 -30.02 9.39
CA GLU A 82 7.46 -31.34 8.82
C GLU A 82 6.27 -31.16 7.88
N TYR A 83 6.54 -31.20 6.59
CA TYR A 83 5.49 -31.37 5.58
C TYR A 83 4.98 -32.80 5.77
N PRO A 84 3.68 -33.02 6.09
CA PRO A 84 3.13 -34.36 6.02
C PRO A 84 3.27 -34.85 4.57
N PRO A 85 3.70 -36.10 4.34
CA PRO A 85 3.82 -36.63 2.99
C PRO A 85 2.44 -36.64 2.34
N ASP A 86 2.36 -36.06 1.14
CA ASP A 86 1.19 -36.17 0.28
C ASP A 86 1.01 -37.66 -0.06
N GLU A 87 -0.08 -38.28 0.42
CA GLU A 87 -0.43 -39.65 0.05
C GLU A 87 -1.11 -39.63 -1.32
N ASP A 88 -0.37 -40.07 -2.35
CA ASP A 88 -0.88 -40.42 -3.69
C ASP A 88 -1.58 -41.80 -3.69
#